data_AF-A0AAV0BS83-F1
#
_entry.id   AF-A0AAV0BS83-F1
#
_cell.length_a   1.000
_cell.length_b   1.000
_cell.length_c   1.000
_cell.angle_alpha   90.00
_cell.angle_beta   90.00
_cell.angle_gamma   90.00
#
_symmetry.space_group_name_H-M   'P 1'
#
loop_
_entity.id
_entity.type
_entity.pdbx_description
1 polymer ?
#
loop_
_entity_poly.entity_id
_entity_poly.type
_entity_poly.pdbx_seq_one_letter_code
_entity_poly.pdbx_strand_id
1 'polypeptide(L)' 'RNSLTVLGATSGDTGSVAIYGLRGKKDISIYILHPHKKISHIQEAQMTMVSNRNVFNISLDGTFD' A
#
# COMPACT_ATOMS: atom_id res chain seq x y z
N ARG A 1 24.10 -0.43 -6.51
CA ARG A 1 22.82 0.27 -6.81
C ARG A 1 22.05 0.31 -5.49
N ASN A 2 21.57 1.47 -5.08
CA ASN A 2 20.80 1.59 -3.83
C ASN A 2 19.32 1.43 -4.14
N SER A 3 18.63 0.54 -3.43
CA SER A 3 17.18 0.37 -3.50
C SER A 3 16.50 1.24 -2.44
N LEU A 4 15.39 1.87 -2.80
CA LEU A 4 14.56 2.65 -1.88
C LEU A 4 13.38 1.80 -1.39
N THR A 5 13.17 1.79 -0.08
CA THR A 5 11.98 1.17 0.52
C THR A 5 11.08 2.27 1.07
N VAL A 6 9.83 2.27 0.64
CA VAL A 6 8.78 3.16 1.13
C VAL A 6 7.88 2.35 2.05
N LEU A 7 7.75 2.79 3.29
CA LEU A 7 6.83 2.23 4.27
C LEU A 7 5.83 3.31 4.66
N GLY A 8 4.54 2.99 4.63
CA GLY A 8 3.49 3.92 5.04
C GLY A 8 2.32 3.18 5.69
N ALA A 9 1.57 3.90 6.50
CA ALA A 9 0.27 3.48 7.00
C ALA A 9 -0.82 4.35 6.37
N THR A 10 -2.01 3.80 6.14
CA THR A 10 -3.16 4.56 5.63
C THR A 10 -4.47 4.09 6.24
N SER A 11 -5.45 5.00 6.31
CA SER A 11 -6.86 4.69 6.52
C SER A 11 -7.64 4.52 5.20
N GLY A 12 -6.97 4.53 4.04
CA GLY A 12 -7.59 4.29 2.73
C GLY A 12 -6.87 4.99 1.57
N ASP A 13 -7.40 6.15 1.17
CA ASP A 13 -7.08 6.82 -0.11
C ASP A 13 -5.59 7.11 -0.32
N THR A 14 -4.87 7.57 0.71
CA THR A 14 -3.45 7.93 0.59
C THR A 14 -2.60 6.73 0.19
N GLY A 15 -2.95 5.53 0.66
CA GLY A 15 -2.25 4.30 0.27
C GLY A 15 -2.43 3.99 -1.22
N SER A 16 -3.64 4.14 -1.76
CA SER A 16 -3.90 3.99 -3.20
C SER A 16 -3.06 4.96 -4.02
N VAL A 17 -3.02 6.25 -3.64
CA VAL A 17 -2.22 7.25 -4.35
C VAL A 17 -0.73 6.89 -4.35
N ALA A 18 -0.18 6.49 -3.19
CA ALA A 18 1.22 6.09 -3.07
C ALA A 18 1.54 4.84 -3.90
N ILE A 19 0.68 3.81 -3.86
CA ILE A 19 0.83 2.58 -4.63
C ILE A 19 0.85 2.88 -6.13
N TYR A 20 -0.12 3.65 -6.63
CA TYR A 20 -0.20 3.95 -8.06
C TYR A 20 0.98 4.81 -8.56
N GLY A 21 1.53 5.68 -7.69
CA GLY A 21 2.74 6.44 -8.01
C GLY A 21 4.01 5.60 -8.10
N LEU A 22 4.11 4.52 -7.32
CA LEU A 22 5.35 3.75 -7.14
C LEU A 22 5.33 2.34 -7.76
N ARG A 23 4.17 1.82 -8.16
CA ARG A 23 4.06 0.50 -8.80
C ARG A 23 4.93 0.42 -10.06
N GLY A 24 5.69 -0.66 -10.19
CA GLY A 24 6.55 -0.93 -11.35
C GLY A 24 7.82 -0.07 -11.45
N LYS A 25 8.08 0.83 -10.48
CA LYS A 25 9.33 1.59 -10.46
C LYS A 25 10.51 0.68 -10.08
N LYS A 26 11.55 0.73 -10.91
CA LYS A 26 12.79 -0.02 -10.67
C LYS A 26 13.48 0.48 -9.41
N ASP A 27 14.10 -0.44 -8.67
CA ASP A 27 14.85 -0.17 -7.43
C ASP A 27 13.99 0.46 -6.30
N ILE A 28 12.65 0.37 -6.38
CA ILE A 28 11.72 0.81 -5.33
C ILE A 28 10.84 -0.35 -4.88
N SER A 29 10.64 -0.51 -3.58
CA SER A 29 9.58 -1.35 -2.99
C SER A 29 8.69 -0.51 -2.07
N ILE A 30 7.37 -0.72 -2.13
CA ILE A 30 6.39 -0.01 -1.31
C ILE A 30 5.60 -1.00 -0.45
N TYR A 31 5.53 -0.71 0.84
CA TYR A 31 4.78 -1.46 1.84
C TYR A 31 3.73 -0.52 2.46
N ILE A 32 2.46 -0.84 2.28
CA ILE A 32 1.34 -0.08 2.83
C ILE A 32 0.63 -0.91 3.90
N LEU A 33 0.60 -0.37 5.11
CA LEU A 33 -0.13 -0.90 6.26
C LEU A 33 -1.53 -0.27 6.27
N HIS A 34 -2.57 -1.07 6.47
CA HIS A 34 -3.94 -0.56 6.64
C HIS A 34 -4.71 -1.40 7.66
N PRO A 35 -5.68 -0.81 8.39
CA PRO A 35 -6.44 -1.55 9.37
C PRO A 35 -7.41 -2.52 8.67
N HIS A 36 -7.42 -3.77 9.13
CA HIS A 36 -8.22 -4.85 8.58
C HIS A 36 -9.71 -4.55 8.70
N LYS A 37 -10.44 -4.62 7.57
CA LYS A 37 -11.90 -4.38 7.48
C LYS A 37 -12.37 -3.02 8.04
N LYS A 38 -11.47 -2.04 8.14
CA LYS A 38 -11.77 -0.68 8.65
C LYS A 38 -11.56 0.42 7.60
N ILE A 39 -11.40 0.03 6.34
CA ILE A 39 -11.36 0.93 5.18
C ILE A 39 -12.49 0.56 4.22
N SER A 40 -12.91 1.45 3.32
CA SER A 40 -13.99 1.11 2.39
C SER A 40 -13.54 0.03 1.40
N HIS A 41 -14.50 -0.79 0.94
CA HIS A 41 -14.20 -1.88 0.00
C HIS A 41 -13.57 -1.38 -1.31
N ILE A 42 -13.97 -0.20 -1.80
CA ILE A 42 -13.41 0.40 -3.01
C ILE A 42 -11.96 0.82 -2.78
N GLN A 43 -11.65 1.45 -1.64
CA GLN A 43 -10.28 1.84 -1.29
C GLN A 43 -9.37 0.61 -1.11
N GLU A 44 -9.87 -0.41 -0.43
CA GLU A 44 -9.13 -1.67 -0.27
C GLU A 44 -8.85 -2.34 -1.62
N ALA A 45 -9.85 -2.43 -2.49
CA ALA A 45 -9.71 -3.00 -3.82
C ALA A 45 -8.68 -2.23 -4.67
N GLN A 46 -8.71 -0.89 -4.63
CA GLN A 46 -7.72 -0.06 -5.33
C GLN A 46 -6.28 -0.38 -4.90
N MET A 47 -6.04 -0.64 -3.62
CA MET A 47 -4.71 -0.99 -3.12
C MET A 47 -4.33 -2.46 -3.37
N THR A 48 -5.26 -3.40 -3.14
CA THR A 48 -4.99 -4.86 -3.15
C THR A 48 -5.00 -5.49 -4.55
N MET A 49 -5.67 -4.88 -5.53
CA MET A 49 -5.71 -5.41 -6.91
C MET A 49 -4.46 -5.08 -7.75
N VAL A 50 -3.51 -4.33 -7.20
CA VAL A 50 -2.25 -4.00 -7.90
C VAL A 50 -1.29 -5.19 -7.82
N SER A 51 -1.04 -5.85 -8.96
CA SER A 51 -0.24 -7.07 -9.06
C SER A 51 1.27 -6.86 -9.27
N ASN A 52 1.74 -5.61 -9.24
CA ASN A 52 3.15 -5.31 -9.42
C ASN A 52 3.99 -5.90 -8.27
N ARG A 53 5.05 -6.64 -8.61
CA ARG A 53 5.91 -7.36 -7.65
C ARG A 53 6.57 -6.50 -6.58
N ASN A 54 6.62 -5.18 -6.78
CA ASN A 54 7.23 -4.24 -5.86
C ASN A 54 6.22 -3.56 -4.90
N VAL A 55 4.95 -3.99 -4.95
CA VAL A 55 3.86 -3.47 -4.11
C VAL A 55 3.48 -4.53 -3.09
N PHE A 56 3.46 -4.15 -1.81
CA PHE A 56 3.10 -5.01 -0.70
C PHE A 56 2.01 -4.33 0.12
N ASN A 57 0.87 -5.01 0.22
CA ASN A 57 -0.28 -4.54 0.97
C ASN A 57 -0.43 -5.40 2.23
N ILE A 58 -0.44 -4.76 3.40
CA ILE A 58 -0.39 -5.44 4.70
C ILE A 58 -1.60 -4.99 5.53
N SER A 59 -2.55 -5.90 5.66
CA SER A 59 -3.72 -5.71 6.52
C SER A 59 -3.38 -6.09 7.96
N LEU A 60 -3.67 -5.19 8.91
CA LEU A 60 -3.39 -5.39 10.33
C LEU A 60 -4.69 -5.41 11.16
N ASP A 61 -4.81 -6.38 12.06
CA ASP A 61 -5.88 -6.37 13.07
C ASP A 61 -5.61 -5.28 14.10
N GLY A 62 -6.22 -4.10 13.92
CA GLY A 62 -5.96 -2.92 14.73
C GLY A 62 -6.74 -1.69 14.29
N THR A 63 -6.31 -0.52 14.72
CA THR A 63 -6.74 0.80 14.24
C THR A 63 -5.68 1.41 13.32
N PHE A 64 -5.97 2.56 12.73
CA PHE A 64 -4.97 3.31 11.97
C PHE A 64 -3.87 3.88 12.88
N ASP A 65 -4.29 4.48 14.00
CA ASP A 65 -3.41 4.89 15.09
C ASP A 65 -2.92 3.70 15.92
#